data_AF-A0A3Q9WKN4-F1
#
_entry.id   AF-A0A3Q9WKN4-F1
#
_cell.length_a   1.000
_cell.length_b   1.000
_cell.length_c   1.000
_cell.angle_alpha   90.00
_cell.angle_beta   90.00
_cell.angle_gamma   90.00
#
_symmetry.space_group_name_H-M   'P 1'
#
loop_
_entity.id
_entity.type
_entity.pdbx_description
1 polymer ?
#
loop_
_entity_poly.entity_id
_entity_poly.type
_entity_poly.pdbx_seq_one_letter_code
_entity_poly.pdbx_strand_id
1 'polypeptide(L)' 'MNSRLTPAEDFPKDLKVLHDIEIQVLRSRVQRQLDHEYAYEFETNPETEFRLAELSEDIDRRDAQAAALRVLAQHLMVQQ' A
#
# COMPACT_ATOMS: atom_id res chain seq x y z
N MET A 1 -9.06 9.24 -17.96
CA MET A 1 -8.51 10.41 -18.67
C MET A 1 -7.04 10.14 -18.96
N ASN A 2 -6.58 10.34 -20.20
CA ASN A 2 -5.19 10.10 -20.58
C ASN A 2 -4.43 11.43 -20.43
N SER A 3 -3.67 11.60 -19.33
CA SER A 3 -2.97 12.85 -18.99
C SER A 3 -1.62 13.02 -19.71
N ARG A 4 -1.28 12.10 -20.61
CA ARG A 4 -0.02 12.09 -21.35
C ARG A 4 -0.24 12.65 -22.74
N LEU A 5 0.38 13.78 -23.02
CA LEU A 5 0.52 14.31 -24.38
C LEU A 5 1.71 13.64 -25.04
N THR A 6 1.50 13.10 -26.23
CA THR A 6 2.57 12.69 -27.14
C THR A 6 3.22 13.94 -27.76
N PRO A 7 4.49 13.86 -28.21
CA PRO A 7 5.17 15.01 -28.81
C PRO A 7 4.49 15.58 -30.07
N ALA A 8 3.63 14.79 -30.71
CA ALA A 8 2.88 15.19 -31.90
C ALA A 8 1.55 15.88 -31.56
N GLU A 9 1.13 15.88 -30.28
CA GLU A 9 -0.10 16.51 -29.85
C GLU A 9 0.11 17.97 -29.46
N ASP A 10 -0.79 18.82 -29.94
CA ASP A 10 -0.83 20.23 -29.55
C ASP A 10 -1.08 20.39 -28.05
N PHE A 11 -0.52 21.46 -27.48
CA PHE A 11 -0.83 21.83 -26.09
C PHE A 11 -2.34 22.08 -25.91
N PRO A 12 -2.96 21.65 -24.79
CA PRO A 12 -4.40 21.73 -24.57
C PRO A 12 -4.93 23.18 -24.63
N LYS A 13 -6.03 23.39 -25.34
CA LYS A 13 -6.60 24.74 -25.60
C LYS A 13 -7.05 25.45 -24.33
N ASP A 14 -7.56 24.70 -23.37
CA ASP A 14 -7.99 25.13 -22.05
C ASP A 14 -6.82 25.59 -21.16
N LEU A 15 -5.63 25.03 -21.36
CA LEU A 15 -4.43 25.47 -20.65
C LEU A 15 -3.68 26.59 -21.40
N LYS A 16 -3.90 26.76 -22.71
CA LYS A 16 -3.28 27.85 -23.51
C LYS A 16 -3.65 29.26 -23.04
N VAL A 17 -4.76 29.41 -22.33
CA VAL A 17 -5.21 30.73 -21.83
C VAL A 17 -4.52 31.12 -20.53
N LEU A 18 -3.83 30.18 -19.88
CA LEU A 18 -3.14 30.41 -18.63
C LEU A 18 -1.71 30.90 -18.90
N HIS A 19 -1.25 31.84 -18.08
CA HIS A 19 0.16 32.20 -18.05
C HIS A 19 1.00 31.05 -17.47
N ASP A 20 2.28 30.99 -17.85
CA ASP A 20 3.20 29.93 -17.42
C ASP A 20 3.23 29.73 -15.89
N ILE A 21 3.16 30.82 -15.12
CA ILE A 21 3.13 30.77 -13.67
C ILE A 21 1.86 30.06 -13.17
N GLU A 22 0.72 30.34 -13.78
CA GLU A 22 -0.56 29.73 -13.41
C GLU A 22 -0.57 28.22 -13.72
N ILE A 23 0.05 27.82 -14.84
CA ILE A 23 0.25 26.41 -15.19
C ILE A 23 1.15 25.71 -14.16
N GLN A 24 2.23 26.37 -13.72
CA GLN A 24 3.12 25.82 -12.70
C GLN A 24 2.42 25.67 -11.33
N VAL A 25 1.61 26.65 -10.94
CA VAL A 25 0.79 26.59 -9.72
C VAL A 25 -0.23 25.46 -9.81
N LEU A 26 -0.93 25.33 -10.94
CA LEU A 26 -1.86 24.23 -11.18
C LEU A 26 -1.17 22.87 -11.08
N ARG A 27 -0.01 22.71 -11.72
CA ARG A 27 0.81 21.49 -11.66
C ARG A 27 1.23 21.17 -10.22
N SER A 28 1.65 22.16 -9.45
CA SER A 28 2.03 21.99 -8.04
C SER A 28 0.84 21.53 -7.17
N ARG A 29 -0.36 22.06 -7.41
CA ARG A 29 -1.58 21.65 -6.69
C ARG A 29 -1.96 20.21 -7.02
N VAL A 30 -1.96 19.85 -8.30
CA VAL A 30 -2.26 18.48 -8.76
C VAL A 30 -1.25 17.49 -8.18
N GLN A 31 0.05 17.82 -8.18
CA GLN A 31 1.07 16.93 -7.62
C GLN A 31 0.84 16.66 -6.13
N ARG A 32 0.61 17.71 -5.32
CA ARG A 32 0.34 17.54 -3.88
C ARG A 32 -0.92 16.72 -3.60
N GLN A 33 -1.94 16.86 -4.44
CA GLN A 33 -3.15 16.06 -4.34
C GLN A 33 -2.87 14.59 -4.63
N LEU A 34 -2.14 14.29 -5.70
CA LEU A 34 -1.73 12.92 -6.04
C LEU A 34 -0.85 12.29 -4.96
N ASP A 35 0.07 13.06 -4.38
CA ASP A 35 0.93 12.58 -3.29
C ASP A 35 0.09 12.22 -2.06
N HIS A 36 -0.93 13.02 -1.74
CA HIS A 36 -1.86 12.74 -0.65
C HIS A 36 -2.75 11.53 -0.95
N GLU A 37 -3.34 11.44 -2.14
CA GLU A 37 -4.14 10.28 -2.55
C GLU A 37 -3.31 9.00 -2.52
N TYR A 38 -2.07 9.05 -3.02
CA TYR A 38 -1.14 7.91 -2.95
C TYR A 38 -0.88 7.48 -1.50
N ALA A 39 -0.55 8.43 -0.61
CA ALA A 39 -0.20 8.15 0.77
C ALA A 39 -1.39 7.70 1.64
N TYR A 40 -2.62 8.13 1.33
CA TYR A 40 -3.75 7.91 2.23
C TYR A 40 -4.89 7.07 1.64
N GLU A 41 -5.06 7.08 0.31
CA GLU A 41 -6.17 6.38 -0.36
C GLU A 41 -5.72 5.06 -1.01
N PHE A 42 -4.43 4.90 -1.30
CA PHE A 42 -3.87 3.67 -1.87
C PHE A 42 -2.94 2.90 -0.91
N GLU A 43 -2.63 3.45 0.26
CA GLU A 43 -1.93 2.72 1.32
C GLU A 43 -2.91 1.82 2.10
N THR A 44 -2.37 0.74 2.66
CA THR A 44 -3.16 -0.16 3.51
C THR A 44 -3.61 0.62 4.74
N ASN A 45 -4.90 0.56 5.06
CA ASN A 45 -5.42 1.23 6.26
C ASN A 45 -4.58 0.83 7.50
N PRO A 46 -4.09 1.77 8.32
CA PRO A 46 -3.25 1.46 9.48
C PRO A 46 -3.84 0.41 10.45
N GLU A 47 -5.15 0.39 10.63
CA GLU A 47 -5.86 -0.63 11.42
C GLU A 47 -5.73 -2.02 10.78
N THR A 48 -5.73 -2.09 9.45
CA THR A 48 -5.55 -3.36 8.72
C THR A 48 -4.12 -3.86 8.84
N GLU A 49 -3.12 -2.98 8.77
CA GLU A 49 -1.72 -3.35 9.01
C GLU A 49 -1.49 -3.83 10.44
N PHE A 50 -2.06 -3.13 11.44
CA PHE A 50 -1.98 -3.52 12.84
C PHE A 50 -2.60 -4.91 13.06
N ARG A 51 -3.80 -5.15 12.54
CA ARG A 51 -4.46 -6.47 12.66
C ARG A 51 -3.72 -7.57 11.92
N LEU A 52 -3.11 -7.27 10.78
CA LEU A 52 -2.27 -8.23 10.05
C LEU A 52 -1.08 -8.65 10.91
N ALA A 53 -0.41 -7.70 11.57
CA ALA A 53 0.69 -7.98 12.48
C ALA A 53 0.24 -8.87 13.65
N GLU A 54 -0.84 -8.49 14.35
CA GLU A 54 -1.39 -9.30 15.45
C GLU A 54 -1.76 -10.72 15.01
N LEU A 55 -2.46 -10.84 13.87
CA LEU A 55 -2.88 -12.15 13.34
C LEU A 55 -1.67 -13.02 12.97
N SER A 56 -0.63 -12.42 12.41
CA SER A 56 0.60 -13.14 12.04
C SER A 56 1.30 -13.70 13.29
N GLU A 57 1.46 -12.87 14.33
CA GLU A 57 2.02 -13.32 15.61
C GLU A 57 1.18 -14.44 16.25
N ASP A 58 -0.15 -14.33 16.17
CA ASP A 58 -1.07 -15.34 16.68
C ASP A 58 -0.96 -16.68 15.96
N ILE A 59 -0.78 -16.65 14.63
CA ILE A 59 -0.58 -17.86 13.81
C ILE A 59 0.78 -18.49 14.14
N ASP A 60 1.85 -17.70 14.17
CA ASP A 60 3.19 -18.19 14.51
C ASP A 60 3.23 -18.87 15.89
N ARG A 61 2.56 -18.25 16.86
CA ARG A 61 2.40 -18.81 18.22
C ARG A 61 1.66 -20.14 18.20
N ARG A 62 0.58 -20.27 17.42
CA ARG A 62 -0.20 -21.52 17.31
C ARG A 62 0.61 -22.61 16.61
N ASP A 63 1.36 -22.26 15.58
CA ASP A 63 2.22 -23.21 14.87
C ASP A 63 3.34 -23.74 15.76
N ALA A 64 3.96 -22.86 16.57
CA ALA A 64 4.95 -23.27 17.56
C ALA A 64 4.35 -24.21 18.63
N GLN A 65 3.15 -23.91 19.13
CA GLN A 65 2.43 -24.77 20.08
C GLN A 65 2.08 -26.14 19.46
N ALA A 66 1.59 -26.15 18.23
CA ALA A 66 1.27 -27.38 17.51
C ALA A 66 2.52 -28.25 17.29
N ALA A 67 3.66 -27.64 16.96
CA ALA A 67 4.94 -28.34 16.85
C ALA A 67 5.37 -28.94 18.20
N ALA A 68 5.29 -28.17 19.29
CA ALA A 68 5.64 -28.64 20.64
C ALA A 68 4.76 -29.84 21.07
N LEU A 69 3.45 -29.77 20.81
CA LEU A 69 2.52 -30.86 21.11
C LEU A 69 2.87 -32.14 20.34
N ARG A 70 3.28 -32.03 19.06
CA ARG A 70 3.72 -33.19 18.27
C ARG A 70 4.97 -33.85 18.85
N VAL A 71 5.95 -33.04 19.29
CA VAL A 71 7.19 -33.54 19.91
C VAL A 71 6.87 -34.28 21.22
N LEU A 72 6.00 -33.73 22.06
CA LEU A 72 5.57 -34.38 23.30
C LEU A 72 4.86 -35.71 23.04
N ALA A 73 3.95 -35.75 22.05
CA ALA A 73 3.27 -36.99 21.66
C ALA A 73 4.26 -38.07 21.17
N GLN A 74 5.26 -37.69 20.37
CA GLN A 74 6.29 -38.62 19.90
C GLN A 74 7.14 -39.17 21.07
N HIS A 75 7.51 -38.32 22.02
CA HIS A 75 8.27 -38.76 23.20
C HIS A 75 7.47 -39.74 24.07
N LEU A 76 6.18 -39.49 24.27
CA LEU A 76 5.28 -40.38 25.02
C LEU A 76 5.06 -41.73 24.31
N MET A 77 5.08 -41.77 22.97
CA MET A 77 4.96 -43.01 22.20
C MET A 77 6.24 -43.85 22.14
N VAL A 78 7.41 -43.26 22.40
CA VAL A 78 8.71 -43.99 22.42
C VAL A 78 9.01 -44.63 23.79
N GLN A 79 8.29 -44.22 24.85
CA GLN A 79 8.44 -44.71 26.23
C GLN A 79 7.51 -45.89 26.57
N GLN A 80 6.80 -46.47 25.59
CA GLN A 80 5.95 -47.65 25.73
C GLN A 80 6.42 -48.78 24.81
#